data_AF-A0AAN6EP90-F1
#
_entry.id   AF-A0AAN6EP90-F1
#
_cell.length_a   1.000
_cell.length_b   1.000
_cell.length_c   1.000
_cell.angle_alpha   90.00
_cell.angle_beta   90.00
_cell.angle_gamma   90.00
#
_symmetry.space_group_name_H-M   'P 1'
#
loop_
_entity.id
_entity.type
_entity.pdbx_description
1 polymer ?
#
loop_
_entity_poly.entity_id
_entity_poly.type
_entity_poly.pdbx_seq_one_letter_code
_entity_poly.pdbx_strand_id
1 'polypeptide(L)'
;MSAEKGRRRSSGTNKQSTVPSETAPVFRPVLERMHSAPSNSLFKNPVAWTPSFKPSDTPPYGKYSRHPSIAEDPMGEPVEKVRSSLCIHEKHVPKPGVYFRSRRIKEHNTDHSWLKQRKDPRQKWLTIIPLIGIILGFCIAGAYIFLGVQDVPMHKYCMVYEDTFSSGTLDSKVWTKEVEVGGFGNGQFEETTGTDENVFIKDGMLQIKPTLQDITLLTGNHTLNLTQLGTCTGTKWSDCVATTNSTNGTIINPVKSGRINTKKGANIKYGRIEVEAKMPQGDWLWPAVWMLPTDTVYGTWPRSGEIDIAESRGNNWTYPTGGNNIMSSTLHWGPDSSNDAWWRTYGKQHALHSTFSEKFHTFGLEWSEKYLYTYLDGRLMQVLYNKFRTPFWKRGHFPLMYANGTAIVNPWGQTGNAATPFDQDFYLVLNVAVGGTNGWFKDGEASKPWVDASPTAKRDFWAARDQWYPTWDNENGPAMQVRSVKMWQQQGYNGCGSDAKSI
;
A
#
# COMPACT_ATOMS: atom_id res chain seq x y z
N MET A 1 -1.65 78.92 -56.85
CA MET A 1 -1.37 78.16 -55.61
C MET A 1 -0.75 76.83 -56.04
N SER A 2 0.50 76.82 -56.49
CA SER A 2 1.74 76.68 -55.69
C SER A 2 1.70 75.40 -54.85
N ALA A 3 2.37 74.32 -55.28
CA ALA A 3 3.79 74.00 -55.00
C ALA A 3 3.91 73.27 -53.64
N GLU A 4 4.79 72.31 -53.35
CA GLU A 4 5.99 71.81 -54.00
C GLU A 4 6.48 70.54 -53.27
N LYS A 5 7.33 69.74 -53.94
CA LYS A 5 8.59 69.09 -53.49
C LYS A 5 8.83 68.97 -51.95
N GLY A 6 9.40 67.92 -51.38
CA GLY A 6 10.35 66.94 -51.92
C GLY A 6 11.48 66.66 -50.90
N ARG A 7 12.12 65.49 -51.07
CA ARG A 7 13.59 65.21 -50.90
C ARG A 7 14.14 65.04 -49.45
N ARG A 8 14.63 63.87 -49.01
CA ARG A 8 15.85 63.03 -49.29
C ARG A 8 17.09 63.36 -48.40
N ARG A 9 17.69 62.26 -47.88
CA ARG A 9 19.13 62.00 -47.49
C ARG A 9 19.61 62.61 -46.16
N SER A 10 20.59 62.08 -45.41
CA SER A 10 21.69 61.05 -45.55
C SER A 10 22.05 60.56 -44.11
N SER A 11 22.80 59.48 -43.81
CA SER A 11 24.18 59.08 -44.17
C SER A 11 24.44 57.66 -43.59
N GLY A 12 25.16 56.74 -44.26
CA GLY A 12 26.59 56.39 -44.01
C GLY A 12 26.77 55.58 -42.70
N THR A 13 27.36 54.38 -42.60
CA THR A 13 28.45 53.71 -43.34
C THR A 13 28.60 52.25 -42.87
N ASN A 14 29.07 51.39 -43.78
CA ASN A 14 29.53 50.01 -43.60
C ASN A 14 30.66 49.83 -42.55
N LYS A 15 30.72 48.65 -41.91
CA LYS A 15 31.96 47.88 -41.72
C LYS A 15 31.69 46.37 -41.71
N GLN A 16 32.39 45.66 -42.59
CA GLN A 16 32.52 44.20 -42.73
C GLN A 16 33.65 43.64 -41.84
N SER A 17 33.52 42.37 -41.42
CA SER A 17 34.60 41.36 -41.35
C SER A 17 33.95 39.98 -41.07
N THR A 18 33.76 39.08 -42.05
CA THR A 18 34.65 37.99 -42.54
C THR A 18 35.03 36.89 -41.52
N VAL A 19 34.35 35.71 -41.62
CA VAL A 19 34.81 34.28 -41.77
C VAL A 19 35.81 33.70 -40.73
N PRO A 20 35.83 32.38 -40.31
CA PRO A 20 35.34 31.17 -41.00
C PRO A 20 34.51 30.13 -40.22
N SER A 21 33.92 29.25 -41.04
CA SER A 21 33.44 27.89 -40.76
C SER A 21 34.56 26.96 -40.24
N GLU A 22 34.28 26.24 -39.16
CA GLU A 22 35.05 25.06 -38.77
C GLU A 22 34.19 23.80 -38.79
N THR A 23 34.85 22.76 -39.29
CA THR A 23 34.39 21.45 -39.71
C THR A 23 34.17 20.49 -38.56
N ALA A 24 33.12 19.67 -38.67
CA ALA A 24 32.86 18.51 -37.83
C ALA A 24 33.94 17.42 -38.00
N PRO A 25 34.36 16.71 -36.94
CA PRO A 25 35.19 15.52 -37.07
C PRO A 25 34.32 14.27 -37.25
N VAL A 26 34.60 13.57 -38.35
CA VAL A 26 34.16 12.22 -38.67
C VAL A 26 35.01 11.24 -37.87
N PHE A 27 34.40 10.45 -36.97
CA PHE A 27 35.04 9.28 -36.38
C PHE A 27 34.71 8.04 -37.21
N ARG A 28 35.74 7.46 -37.86
CA ARG A 28 35.71 6.10 -38.41
C ARG A 28 36.29 5.11 -37.39
N PRO A 29 35.84 3.85 -37.40
CA PRO A 29 36.25 2.85 -36.42
C PRO A 29 37.61 2.24 -36.79
N VAL A 30 38.50 2.12 -35.81
CA VAL A 30 39.70 1.28 -35.92
C VAL A 30 39.39 -0.06 -35.28
N LEU A 31 39.32 -1.09 -36.12
CA LEU A 31 39.48 -2.48 -35.72
C LEU A 31 40.93 -2.70 -35.31
N GLU A 32 41.18 -3.19 -34.11
CA GLU A 32 42.42 -3.93 -33.83
C GLU A 32 42.11 -5.15 -32.97
N ARG A 33 42.40 -6.33 -33.55
CA ARG A 33 42.42 -7.63 -32.88
C ARG A 33 43.73 -7.76 -32.13
N MET A 34 43.70 -8.15 -30.86
CA MET A 34 44.73 -9.03 -30.28
C MET A 34 44.13 -9.94 -29.19
N HIS A 35 44.09 -11.24 -29.53
CA HIS A 35 44.41 -12.43 -28.73
C HIS A 35 43.90 -12.63 -27.28
N SER A 36 43.04 -13.65 -27.15
CA SER A 36 43.05 -14.79 -26.18
C SER A 36 44.31 -14.91 -25.29
N ALA A 37 44.32 -15.26 -23.99
CA ALA A 37 43.46 -16.02 -23.06
C ALA A 37 44.02 -15.78 -21.61
N PRO A 38 43.68 -16.50 -20.51
CA PRO A 38 42.55 -17.40 -20.23
C PRO A 38 41.74 -17.01 -18.97
N SER A 39 40.63 -17.73 -18.82
CA SER A 39 39.77 -17.86 -17.64
C SER A 39 40.51 -17.99 -16.31
N ASN A 40 40.12 -17.17 -15.31
CA ASN A 40 40.17 -17.57 -13.91
C ASN A 40 38.89 -17.09 -13.21
N SER A 41 37.94 -18.01 -13.13
CA SER A 41 36.72 -17.90 -12.33
C SER A 41 37.08 -18.01 -10.85
N LEU A 42 37.01 -16.90 -10.12
CA LEU A 42 36.89 -16.89 -8.67
C LEU A 42 35.74 -15.96 -8.28
N PHE A 43 34.54 -16.34 -8.71
CA PHE A 43 33.31 -15.85 -8.09
C PHE A 43 33.18 -16.50 -6.71
N LYS A 44 33.60 -15.77 -5.67
CA LYS A 44 33.08 -16.00 -4.32
C LYS A 44 31.72 -15.31 -4.24
N ASN A 45 30.67 -16.14 -4.23
CA ASN A 45 29.30 -15.76 -3.93
C ASN A 45 29.24 -14.86 -2.67
N PRO A 46 28.59 -13.69 -2.70
CA PRO A 46 28.03 -13.13 -1.48
C PRO A 46 26.80 -13.96 -1.13
N VAL A 47 26.97 -14.82 -0.13
CA VAL A 47 25.90 -15.60 0.52
C VAL A 47 24.81 -14.63 0.97
N ALA A 48 23.61 -14.81 0.41
CA ALA A 48 22.40 -14.19 0.91
C ALA A 48 22.21 -14.61 2.36
N TRP A 49 22.28 -13.64 3.28
CA TRP A 49 21.89 -13.84 4.67
C TRP A 49 20.35 -13.95 4.73
N THR A 50 19.84 -15.17 4.66
CA THR A 50 18.48 -15.50 5.06
C THR A 50 18.45 -15.68 6.57
N PRO A 51 17.63 -14.93 7.34
CA PRO A 51 17.40 -15.27 8.74
C PRO A 51 16.52 -16.53 8.78
N SER A 52 17.14 -17.67 9.08
CA SER A 52 16.42 -18.88 9.47
C SER A 52 15.75 -18.65 10.82
N PHE A 53 14.45 -18.34 10.81
CA PHE A 53 13.63 -18.37 12.02
C PHE A 53 13.51 -19.84 12.48
N LYS A 54 14.09 -20.14 13.65
CA LYS A 54 13.75 -21.34 14.41
C LYS A 54 12.31 -21.19 14.93
N PRO A 55 11.40 -22.15 14.68
CA PRO A 55 10.11 -22.15 15.35
C PRO A 55 10.33 -22.32 16.86
N SER A 56 9.78 -21.40 17.65
CA SER A 56 9.68 -21.54 19.09
C SER A 56 8.72 -22.67 19.44
N ASP A 57 9.19 -23.61 20.26
CA ASP A 57 8.41 -24.69 20.84
C ASP A 57 7.16 -24.12 21.54
N THR A 58 6.00 -24.33 20.92
CA THR A 58 4.69 -24.19 21.55
C THR A 58 4.09 -25.59 21.66
N PRO A 59 3.70 -26.05 22.87
CA PRO A 59 3.19 -27.41 23.04
C PRO A 59 1.79 -27.52 22.41
N PRO A 60 1.44 -28.67 21.82
CA PRO A 60 0.15 -28.84 21.17
C PRO A 60 -0.98 -28.93 22.19
N TYR A 61 -2.07 -28.22 21.91
CA TYR A 61 -3.35 -28.38 22.59
C TYR A 61 -3.91 -29.80 22.36
N GLY A 62 -3.79 -30.65 23.38
CA GLY A 62 -4.40 -31.98 23.41
C GLY A 62 -5.90 -31.89 23.73
N LYS A 63 -6.73 -32.44 22.84
CA LYS A 63 -8.15 -32.72 23.08
C LYS A 63 -8.30 -33.69 24.26
N TYR A 64 -8.96 -33.28 25.33
CA TYR A 64 -9.39 -34.18 26.40
C TYR A 64 -10.61 -35.00 25.94
N SER A 65 -10.40 -36.27 25.60
CA SER A 65 -11.45 -37.29 25.61
C SER A 65 -11.23 -38.19 26.82
N ARG A 66 -12.25 -38.33 27.68
CA ARG A 66 -12.21 -39.22 28.85
C ARG A 66 -12.75 -40.59 28.45
N HIS A 67 -11.87 -41.58 28.36
CA HIS A 67 -12.23 -42.97 28.58
C HIS A 67 -11.10 -43.66 29.37
N PRO A 68 -11.38 -44.34 30.50
CA PRO A 68 -10.38 -45.12 31.20
C PRO A 68 -10.24 -46.50 30.56
N SER A 69 -9.03 -46.82 30.10
CA SER A 69 -8.64 -48.14 29.61
C SER A 69 -8.16 -49.02 30.77
N ILE A 70 -8.80 -50.17 30.94
CA ILE A 70 -8.36 -51.30 31.78
C ILE A 70 -7.24 -52.02 31.02
N ALA A 71 -6.13 -52.29 31.69
CA ALA A 71 -5.05 -53.12 31.17
C ALA A 71 -5.24 -54.56 31.67
N GLU A 72 -5.30 -55.51 30.74
CA GLU A 72 -5.10 -56.95 30.98
C GLU A 72 -3.63 -57.28 30.74
N ASP A 73 -3.08 -58.17 31.56
CA ASP A 73 -1.81 -58.87 31.33
C ASP A 73 -2.09 -60.39 31.35
N PRO A 74 -1.50 -61.21 30.46
CA PRO A 74 -1.95 -62.56 30.19
C PRO A 74 -1.14 -63.65 30.90
N MET A 75 -1.88 -64.66 31.39
CA MET A 75 -1.62 -66.10 31.38
C MET A 75 -0.22 -66.66 31.76
N GLY A 76 -0.22 -67.50 32.82
CA GLY A 76 0.84 -68.48 33.10
C GLY A 76 0.67 -69.28 34.40
N GLU A 77 -0.34 -70.17 34.44
CA GLU A 77 -0.55 -71.47 35.17
C GLU A 77 0.32 -71.95 36.39
N PRO A 78 -0.08 -73.02 37.13
CA PRO A 78 -1.41 -73.47 37.59
C PRO A 78 -1.44 -73.80 39.11
N VAL A 79 -2.61 -74.26 39.54
CA VAL A 79 -3.12 -74.41 40.91
C VAL A 79 -2.87 -75.79 41.52
N GLU A 80 -2.46 -75.85 42.79
CA GLU A 80 -2.82 -76.94 43.73
C GLU A 80 -3.56 -76.34 44.94
N LYS A 81 -4.88 -76.52 45.03
CA LYS A 81 -5.62 -77.59 45.72
C LYS A 81 -5.55 -77.52 47.25
N VAL A 82 -6.62 -77.01 47.88
CA VAL A 82 -7.37 -77.69 48.96
C VAL A 82 -8.85 -77.20 48.96
N ARG A 83 -9.77 -78.16 48.78
CA ARG A 83 -11.22 -78.15 49.15
C ARG A 83 -11.31 -78.51 50.64
N SER A 84 -12.32 -78.22 51.47
CA SER A 84 -13.66 -77.64 51.38
C SER A 84 -14.26 -77.75 52.79
N SER A 85 -15.08 -76.80 53.24
CA SER A 85 -16.32 -77.08 53.98
C SER A 85 -17.11 -75.80 54.20
N LEU A 86 -18.44 -75.95 54.25
CA LEU A 86 -19.42 -74.89 54.39
C LEU A 86 -19.16 -74.04 55.63
N CYS A 87 -19.16 -72.71 55.44
CA CYS A 87 -19.63 -71.79 56.45
C CYS A 87 -20.56 -70.76 55.81
N ILE A 88 -21.69 -70.60 56.47
CA ILE A 88 -22.69 -69.57 56.31
C ILE A 88 -22.00 -68.21 56.13
N HIS A 89 -22.26 -67.55 55.01
CA HIS A 89 -22.24 -66.10 54.97
C HIS A 89 -23.62 -65.65 54.52
N GLU A 90 -24.47 -65.49 55.53
CA GLU A 90 -25.42 -64.39 55.61
C GLU A 90 -24.85 -63.21 54.81
N LYS A 91 -25.61 -62.68 53.86
CA LYS A 91 -25.24 -61.47 53.12
C LYS A 91 -24.91 -60.40 54.16
N HIS A 92 -23.64 -60.22 54.49
CA HIS A 92 -23.20 -59.01 55.15
C HIS A 92 -23.41 -57.94 54.08
N VAL A 93 -24.57 -57.28 54.18
CA VAL A 93 -24.72 -55.87 53.82
C VAL A 93 -23.36 -55.25 54.11
N PRO A 94 -22.63 -54.71 53.11
CA PRO A 94 -21.32 -54.15 53.35
C PRO A 94 -21.44 -53.23 54.56
N LYS A 95 -20.73 -53.56 55.65
CA LYS A 95 -20.60 -52.71 56.84
C LYS A 95 -20.49 -51.28 56.30
N PRO A 96 -21.37 -50.34 56.70
CA PRO A 96 -21.54 -49.05 56.03
C PRO A 96 -20.17 -48.56 55.62
N GLY A 97 -19.88 -48.76 54.33
CA GLY A 97 -18.54 -48.64 53.80
C GLY A 97 -18.13 -47.24 54.15
N VAL A 98 -17.09 -47.12 54.99
CA VAL A 98 -16.62 -45.90 55.65
C VAL A 98 -17.13 -44.71 54.87
N TYR A 99 -18.31 -44.21 55.25
CA TYR A 99 -18.85 -43.02 54.61
C TYR A 99 -17.70 -42.03 54.70
N PHE A 100 -17.38 -41.34 53.62
CA PHE A 100 -16.50 -40.19 53.71
C PHE A 100 -17.15 -39.28 54.76
N ARG A 101 -16.70 -39.40 56.02
CA ARG A 101 -17.12 -38.52 57.09
C ARG A 101 -16.49 -37.24 56.64
N SER A 102 -17.30 -36.41 56.00
CA SER A 102 -16.95 -35.02 55.76
C SER A 102 -16.33 -34.54 57.06
N ARG A 103 -15.04 -34.18 57.02
CA ARG A 103 -14.42 -33.39 58.07
C ARG A 103 -15.00 -31.97 58.02
N ARG A 104 -16.32 -31.83 57.84
CA ARG A 104 -17.04 -30.61 58.18
C ARG A 104 -16.85 -30.49 59.67
N ILE A 105 -15.84 -29.71 60.02
CA ILE A 105 -15.55 -29.28 61.37
C ILE A 105 -16.87 -28.75 61.90
N LYS A 106 -17.39 -29.39 62.96
CA LYS A 106 -18.59 -28.88 63.63
C LYS A 106 -18.23 -27.50 64.16
N GLU A 107 -19.07 -26.50 63.92
CA GLU A 107 -18.82 -25.07 64.21
C GLU A 107 -18.38 -24.80 65.67
N HIS A 108 -18.72 -25.71 66.59
CA HIS A 108 -18.29 -25.68 67.99
C HIS A 108 -16.81 -26.05 68.23
N ASN A 109 -16.15 -26.76 67.30
CA ASN A 109 -14.77 -27.26 67.43
C ASN A 109 -13.78 -26.59 66.46
N THR A 110 -14.16 -25.50 65.79
CA THR A 110 -13.18 -24.65 65.11
C THR A 110 -12.42 -23.87 66.16
N ASP A 111 -11.18 -24.29 66.42
CA ASP A 111 -10.27 -23.48 67.22
C ASP A 111 -9.97 -22.18 66.46
N HIS A 112 -10.69 -21.12 66.81
CA HIS A 112 -10.50 -19.76 66.34
C HIS A 112 -9.46 -19.01 67.19
N SER A 113 -8.59 -19.71 67.92
CA SER A 113 -7.48 -19.11 68.68
C SER A 113 -6.57 -18.23 67.80
N TRP A 114 -6.42 -18.57 66.51
CA TRP A 114 -5.71 -17.75 65.51
C TRP A 114 -6.43 -16.42 65.17
N LEU A 115 -7.75 -16.32 65.37
CA LEU A 115 -8.48 -15.04 65.30
C LEU A 115 -8.30 -14.21 66.57
N LYS A 116 -7.98 -14.84 67.71
CA LYS A 116 -7.70 -14.19 69.00
C LYS A 116 -6.22 -13.81 69.20
N GLN A 117 -5.31 -14.30 68.34
CA GLN A 117 -3.92 -13.83 68.31
C GLN A 117 -3.88 -12.34 67.93
N ARG A 118 -3.19 -11.52 68.74
CA ARG A 118 -2.87 -10.14 68.36
C ARG A 118 -2.08 -10.18 67.05
N LYS A 119 -2.73 -9.84 65.94
CA LYS A 119 -2.07 -9.68 64.63
C LYS A 119 -0.87 -8.76 64.81
N ASP A 120 0.32 -9.25 64.45
CA ASP A 120 1.53 -8.45 64.47
C ASP A 120 1.25 -7.16 63.66
N PRO A 121 1.42 -5.95 64.24
CA PRO A 121 1.20 -4.71 63.50
C PRO A 121 2.01 -4.64 62.20
N ARG A 122 3.12 -5.39 62.08
CA ARG A 122 3.92 -5.52 60.86
C ARG A 122 3.22 -6.24 59.71
N GLN A 123 2.26 -7.14 59.99
CA GLN A 123 1.49 -7.81 58.94
C GLN A 123 0.60 -6.84 58.14
N LYS A 124 0.19 -5.70 58.72
CA LYS A 124 -0.55 -4.67 57.96
C LYS A 124 0.29 -4.12 56.81
N TRP A 125 1.59 -3.98 57.00
CA TRP A 125 2.50 -3.49 55.96
C TRP A 125 2.67 -4.46 54.79
N LEU A 126 2.54 -5.78 55.03
CA LEU A 126 2.52 -6.78 53.95
C LEU A 126 1.31 -6.65 53.02
N THR A 127 0.21 -6.06 53.49
CA THR A 127 -0.96 -5.75 52.66
C THR A 127 -0.93 -4.32 52.12
N ILE A 128 -0.47 -3.36 52.93
CA ILE A 128 -0.40 -1.93 52.56
C ILE A 128 0.63 -1.69 51.45
N ILE A 129 1.82 -2.30 51.51
CA ILE A 129 2.88 -2.07 50.51
C ILE A 129 2.45 -2.48 49.09
N PRO A 130 1.87 -3.68 48.86
CA PRO A 130 1.32 -4.03 47.54
C PRO A 130 0.18 -3.12 47.09
N LEU A 131 -0.71 -2.71 47.99
CA LEU A 131 -1.80 -1.79 47.66
C LEU A 131 -1.30 -0.40 47.25
N ILE A 132 -0.28 0.12 47.95
CA ILE A 132 0.41 1.36 47.55
C ILE A 132 1.03 1.17 46.17
N GLY A 133 1.68 0.04 45.90
CA GLY A 133 2.26 -0.28 44.59
C GLY A 133 1.22 -0.31 43.47
N ILE A 134 0.05 -0.92 43.71
CA ILE A 134 -1.07 -0.96 42.75
C ILE A 134 -1.62 0.44 42.49
N ILE A 135 -1.89 1.22 43.54
CA ILE A 135 -2.38 2.59 43.42
C ILE A 135 -1.37 3.46 42.67
N LEU A 136 -0.08 3.37 43.02
CA LEU A 136 0.98 4.09 42.33
C LEU A 136 1.06 3.67 40.85
N GLY A 137 0.93 2.38 40.55
CA GLY A 137 0.87 1.86 39.19
C GLY A 137 -0.30 2.45 38.38
N PHE A 138 -1.51 2.52 38.96
CA PHE A 138 -2.65 3.18 38.32
C PHE A 138 -2.44 4.68 38.16
N CYS A 139 -1.85 5.37 39.14
CA CYS A 139 -1.53 6.80 39.02
C CYS A 139 -0.51 7.05 37.90
N ILE A 140 0.54 6.23 37.80
CA ILE A 140 1.54 6.34 36.73
C ILE A 140 0.90 6.06 35.38
N ALA A 141 0.12 4.99 35.24
CA ALA A 141 -0.59 4.66 34.00
C ALA A 141 -1.56 5.78 33.60
N GLY A 142 -2.33 6.32 34.56
CA GLY A 142 -3.22 7.45 34.35
C GLY A 142 -2.47 8.72 33.90
N ALA A 143 -1.33 9.03 34.52
CA ALA A 143 -0.48 10.14 34.11
C ALA A 143 0.09 9.94 32.69
N TYR A 144 0.57 8.74 32.36
CA TYR A 144 1.05 8.43 31.01
C TYR A 144 -0.05 8.57 29.95
N ILE A 145 -1.26 8.06 30.22
CA ILE A 145 -2.40 8.22 29.32
C ILE A 145 -2.77 9.69 29.18
N PHE A 146 -2.86 10.43 30.28
CA PHE A 146 -3.20 11.85 30.27
C PHE A 146 -2.20 12.68 29.46
N LEU A 147 -0.89 12.48 29.71
CA LEU A 147 0.17 13.14 28.95
C LEU A 147 0.12 12.75 27.47
N GLY A 148 -0.11 11.46 27.18
CA GLY A 148 -0.25 10.97 25.81
C GLY A 148 -1.43 11.60 25.07
N VAL A 149 -2.58 11.76 25.72
CA VAL A 149 -3.77 12.41 25.14
C VAL A 149 -3.55 13.90 24.93
N GLN A 150 -2.86 14.59 25.85
CA GLN A 150 -2.54 16.00 25.69
C GLN A 150 -1.55 16.28 24.54
N ASP A 151 -0.66 15.33 24.25
CA ASP A 151 0.31 15.43 23.15
C ASP A 151 -0.30 15.18 21.77
N VAL A 152 -1.54 14.66 21.66
CA VAL A 152 -2.21 14.44 20.38
C VAL A 152 -2.53 15.80 19.74
N PRO A 153 -1.93 16.13 18.58
CA PRO A 153 -2.17 17.40 17.93
C PRO A 153 -3.60 17.43 17.39
N MET A 154 -4.42 18.31 17.96
CA MET A 154 -5.79 18.57 17.50
C MET A 154 -5.77 19.68 16.44
N HIS A 155 -5.54 19.31 15.20
CA HIS A 155 -5.58 20.25 14.08
C HIS A 155 -7.02 20.69 13.79
N LYS A 156 -7.15 21.91 13.26
CA LYS A 156 -8.39 22.45 12.71
C LYS A 156 -8.26 22.50 11.19
N TYR A 157 -9.39 22.31 10.51
CA TYR A 157 -9.41 22.20 9.06
C TYR A 157 -10.55 22.98 8.40
N CYS A 158 -10.32 23.40 7.16
CA CYS A 158 -11.32 23.97 6.27
C CYS A 158 -11.67 22.94 5.18
N MET A 159 -12.94 22.83 4.82
CA MET A 159 -13.34 22.00 3.68
C MET A 159 -12.81 22.62 2.39
N VAL A 160 -12.07 21.85 1.59
CA VAL A 160 -11.60 22.27 0.27
C VAL A 160 -12.53 21.72 -0.80
N TYR A 161 -12.87 20.44 -0.68
CA TYR A 161 -13.68 19.77 -1.66
C TYR A 161 -14.43 18.59 -1.04
N GLU A 162 -15.69 18.45 -1.41
CA GLU A 162 -16.52 17.28 -1.11
C GLU A 162 -17.26 16.90 -2.40
N ASP A 163 -17.11 15.66 -2.82
CA ASP A 163 -17.92 15.07 -3.89
C ASP A 163 -18.62 13.84 -3.34
N THR A 164 -19.94 13.84 -3.43
CA THR A 164 -20.81 12.70 -3.08
C THR A 164 -21.34 11.99 -4.32
N PHE A 165 -20.95 12.45 -5.51
CA PHE A 165 -21.37 11.96 -6.82
C PHE A 165 -22.89 11.91 -7.03
N SER A 166 -23.65 12.62 -6.21
CA SER A 166 -25.12 12.69 -6.24
C SER A 166 -25.66 13.50 -7.43
N SER A 167 -24.82 14.32 -8.06
CA SER A 167 -25.17 15.10 -9.26
C SER A 167 -25.40 14.25 -10.51
N GLY A 168 -24.92 13.00 -10.54
CA GLY A 168 -24.97 12.13 -11.71
C GLY A 168 -23.89 12.39 -12.77
N THR A 169 -23.04 13.40 -12.59
CA THR A 169 -21.93 13.73 -13.51
C THR A 169 -20.72 14.24 -12.75
N LEU A 170 -19.50 13.95 -13.24
CA LEU A 170 -18.27 14.49 -12.66
C LEU A 170 -18.16 16.01 -12.86
N ASP A 171 -17.78 16.73 -11.80
CA ASP A 171 -17.48 18.16 -11.91
C ASP A 171 -16.20 18.40 -12.70
N SER A 172 -16.34 18.87 -13.95
CA SER A 172 -15.23 19.15 -14.87
C SER A 172 -14.34 20.34 -14.46
N LYS A 173 -14.73 21.09 -13.42
CA LYS A 173 -13.86 22.11 -12.81
C LYS A 173 -12.81 21.48 -11.90
N VAL A 174 -13.11 20.31 -11.32
CA VAL A 174 -12.22 19.62 -10.37
C VAL A 174 -11.62 18.38 -11.00
N TRP A 175 -12.44 17.47 -11.50
CA TRP A 175 -12.00 16.19 -12.04
C TRP A 175 -11.54 16.30 -13.48
N THR A 176 -10.39 15.70 -13.76
CA THR A 176 -9.85 15.50 -15.11
C THR A 176 -9.68 14.01 -15.35
N LYS A 177 -10.16 13.50 -16.49
CA LYS A 177 -9.87 12.14 -16.96
C LYS A 177 -8.58 12.15 -17.77
N GLU A 178 -7.65 11.27 -17.44
CA GLU A 178 -6.40 11.08 -18.19
C GLU A 178 -6.61 10.09 -19.32
N VAL A 179 -6.01 10.36 -20.49
CA VAL A 179 -6.13 9.55 -21.71
C VAL A 179 -4.73 9.24 -22.24
N GLU A 180 -4.26 8.04 -21.94
CA GLU A 180 -2.90 7.58 -22.28
C GLU A 180 -2.85 6.07 -22.56
N VAL A 181 -1.84 5.66 -23.31
CA VAL A 181 -1.50 4.26 -23.64
C VAL A 181 -0.10 3.85 -23.15
N GLY A 182 0.65 4.78 -22.56
CA GLY A 182 2.06 4.63 -22.19
C GLY A 182 2.33 3.78 -20.94
N GLY A 183 1.29 3.38 -20.20
CA GLY A 183 1.40 2.51 -19.03
C GLY A 183 1.97 3.17 -17.77
N PHE A 184 1.95 4.51 -17.71
CA PHE A 184 2.24 5.34 -16.53
C PHE A 184 3.54 5.01 -15.79
N GLY A 185 4.60 4.62 -16.52
CA GLY A 185 5.89 4.25 -15.94
C GLY A 185 5.94 2.85 -15.28
N ASN A 186 4.80 2.18 -15.17
CA ASN A 186 4.66 0.84 -14.58
C ASN A 186 4.48 -0.27 -15.63
N GLY A 187 4.43 0.09 -16.91
CA GLY A 187 4.16 -0.84 -18.01
C GLY A 187 2.75 -1.44 -17.97
N GLN A 188 1.80 -0.69 -17.41
CA GLN A 188 0.39 -1.07 -17.31
C GLN A 188 -0.24 -1.33 -18.69
N PHE A 189 -1.28 -2.16 -18.74
CA PHE A 189 -1.83 -2.70 -19.99
C PHE A 189 -3.08 -1.98 -20.47
N GLU A 190 -3.70 -1.12 -19.67
CA GLU A 190 -4.87 -0.35 -20.06
C GLU A 190 -4.54 0.85 -20.93
N GLU A 191 -5.42 1.16 -21.87
CA GLU A 191 -5.64 2.52 -22.35
C GLU A 191 -6.59 3.22 -21.37
N THR A 192 -6.22 4.39 -20.86
CA THR A 192 -7.20 5.20 -20.09
C THR A 192 -8.06 6.03 -21.04
N THR A 193 -9.37 6.11 -20.77
CA THR A 193 -10.32 6.76 -21.68
C THR A 193 -10.88 8.08 -21.11
N GLY A 194 -11.21 9.01 -22.01
CA GLY A 194 -11.80 10.31 -21.67
C GLY A 194 -13.33 10.32 -21.68
N THR A 195 -13.96 9.26 -22.18
CA THR A 195 -15.42 9.13 -22.28
C THR A 195 -16.01 8.54 -21.00
N ASP A 196 -17.33 8.43 -20.94
CA ASP A 196 -18.04 7.78 -19.82
C ASP A 196 -18.06 6.25 -19.94
N GLU A 197 -17.23 5.65 -20.80
CA GLU A 197 -17.17 4.19 -20.94
C GLU A 197 -16.55 3.52 -19.70
N ASN A 198 -15.44 4.06 -19.19
CA ASN A 198 -14.71 3.47 -18.06
C ASN A 198 -14.83 4.29 -16.78
N VAL A 199 -15.17 5.58 -16.89
CA VAL A 199 -15.33 6.48 -15.74
C VAL A 199 -16.68 7.18 -15.85
N PHE A 200 -17.63 6.76 -15.03
CA PHE A 200 -19.00 7.29 -15.07
C PHE A 200 -19.63 7.28 -13.68
N ILE A 201 -20.74 7.99 -13.52
CA ILE A 201 -21.53 7.95 -12.29
C ILE A 201 -22.69 6.97 -12.49
N LYS A 202 -22.87 6.07 -11.54
CA LYS A 202 -24.00 5.14 -11.50
C LYS A 202 -24.44 4.95 -10.05
N ASP A 203 -25.74 5.02 -9.81
CA ASP A 203 -26.36 4.83 -8.48
C ASP A 203 -25.78 5.79 -7.42
N GLY A 204 -25.49 7.04 -7.82
CA GLY A 204 -24.91 8.07 -6.95
C GLY A 204 -23.46 7.80 -6.54
N MET A 205 -22.74 6.95 -7.28
CA MET A 205 -21.35 6.59 -7.01
C MET A 205 -20.52 6.71 -8.29
N LEU A 206 -19.29 7.17 -8.15
CA LEU A 206 -18.29 7.09 -9.21
C LEU A 206 -17.91 5.63 -9.45
N GLN A 207 -17.92 5.23 -10.71
CA GLN A 207 -17.51 3.92 -11.20
C GLN A 207 -16.25 4.10 -12.04
N ILE A 208 -15.16 3.42 -11.65
CA ILE A 208 -13.98 3.25 -12.51
C ILE A 208 -13.92 1.77 -12.89
N LYS A 209 -14.39 1.46 -14.09
CA LYS A 209 -14.62 0.09 -14.57
C LYS A 209 -13.74 -0.23 -15.78
N PRO A 210 -12.79 -1.16 -15.67
CA PRO A 210 -12.05 -1.68 -16.81
C PRO A 210 -12.95 -2.48 -17.78
N THR A 211 -12.66 -2.39 -19.07
CA THR A 211 -13.34 -3.12 -20.16
C THR A 211 -12.32 -3.69 -21.15
N LEU A 212 -12.72 -4.64 -21.99
CA LEU A 212 -11.86 -5.14 -23.07
C LEU A 212 -11.69 -4.07 -24.17
N GLN A 213 -10.54 -4.09 -24.83
CA GLN A 213 -10.32 -3.30 -26.03
C GLN A 213 -11.08 -3.89 -27.23
N ASP A 214 -11.33 -3.06 -28.24
CA ASP A 214 -11.78 -3.52 -29.54
C ASP A 214 -10.77 -4.50 -30.15
N ILE A 215 -11.23 -5.73 -30.39
CA ILE A 215 -10.41 -6.81 -30.95
C ILE A 215 -9.81 -6.45 -32.32
N THR A 216 -10.48 -5.60 -33.10
CA THR A 216 -9.99 -5.18 -34.42
C THR A 216 -8.68 -4.41 -34.31
N LEU A 217 -8.46 -3.67 -33.23
CA LEU A 217 -7.20 -2.95 -32.97
C LEU A 217 -6.07 -3.89 -32.55
N LEU A 218 -6.39 -5.11 -32.10
CA LEU A 218 -5.42 -6.08 -31.59
C LEU A 218 -4.99 -7.11 -32.64
N THR A 219 -5.64 -7.14 -33.81
CA THR A 219 -5.36 -8.07 -34.90
C THR A 219 -4.82 -7.36 -36.13
N GLY A 220 -3.76 -7.85 -36.76
CA GLY A 220 -3.19 -7.24 -37.97
C GLY A 220 -2.19 -6.13 -37.66
N ASN A 221 -2.22 -5.04 -38.43
CA ASN A 221 -1.32 -3.90 -38.26
C ASN A 221 -2.15 -2.62 -38.06
N HIS A 222 -2.16 -2.11 -36.83
CA HIS A 222 -2.95 -0.94 -36.45
C HIS A 222 -2.13 0.02 -35.62
N THR A 223 -2.45 1.31 -35.72
CA THR A 223 -1.86 2.37 -34.91
C THR A 223 -2.99 3.15 -34.26
N LEU A 224 -3.00 3.17 -32.93
CA LEU A 224 -3.84 4.07 -32.14
C LEU A 224 -3.02 5.33 -31.85
N ASN A 225 -3.47 6.47 -32.38
CA ASN A 225 -2.81 7.76 -32.19
C ASN A 225 -3.78 8.75 -31.53
N LEU A 226 -3.70 8.84 -30.20
CA LEU A 226 -4.55 9.69 -29.39
C LEU A 226 -4.26 11.19 -29.62
N THR A 227 -3.06 11.56 -30.07
CA THR A 227 -2.73 12.95 -30.44
C THR A 227 -3.48 13.36 -31.70
N GLN A 228 -3.56 12.47 -32.69
CA GLN A 228 -4.33 12.72 -33.91
C GLN A 228 -5.84 12.81 -33.63
N LEU A 229 -6.32 12.09 -32.62
CA LEU A 229 -7.69 12.19 -32.12
C LEU A 229 -7.93 13.43 -31.24
N GLY A 230 -6.88 14.14 -30.83
CA GLY A 230 -6.96 15.30 -29.95
C GLY A 230 -7.36 14.98 -28.50
N THR A 231 -7.25 13.71 -28.08
CA THR A 231 -7.71 13.25 -26.77
C THR A 231 -6.58 12.99 -25.78
N CYS A 232 -5.33 12.80 -26.26
CA CYS A 232 -4.21 12.46 -25.38
C CYS A 232 -3.95 13.54 -24.32
N THR A 233 -3.78 13.12 -23.06
CA THR A 233 -3.37 14.00 -21.95
C THR A 233 -1.89 13.89 -21.62
N GLY A 234 -1.22 12.85 -22.12
CA GLY A 234 0.20 12.60 -21.91
C GLY A 234 1.09 13.64 -22.59
N THR A 235 2.31 13.74 -22.09
CA THR A 235 3.30 14.73 -22.59
C THR A 235 4.34 14.10 -23.51
N LYS A 236 4.52 12.78 -23.45
CA LYS A 236 5.44 12.06 -24.32
C LYS A 236 4.69 11.41 -25.46
N TRP A 237 5.36 11.27 -26.60
CA TRP A 237 4.80 10.55 -27.75
C TRP A 237 4.39 9.10 -27.39
N SER A 238 5.17 8.43 -26.56
CA SER A 238 4.88 7.06 -26.06
C SER A 238 3.61 6.96 -25.23
N ASP A 239 3.15 8.07 -24.65
CA ASP A 239 1.95 8.12 -23.84
C ASP A 239 0.70 8.21 -24.73
N CYS A 240 0.86 8.65 -25.98
CA CYS A 240 -0.23 8.95 -26.90
C CYS A 240 -0.36 7.99 -28.07
N VAL A 241 0.68 7.19 -28.37
CA VAL A 241 0.71 6.33 -29.56
C VAL A 241 1.07 4.91 -29.19
N ALA A 242 0.20 3.96 -29.58
CA ALA A 242 0.42 2.53 -29.44
C ALA A 242 0.18 1.82 -30.77
N THR A 243 0.90 0.73 -31.01
CA THR A 243 0.81 0.00 -32.28
C THR A 243 0.68 -1.51 -32.08
N THR A 244 -0.20 -2.09 -32.89
CA THR A 244 -0.28 -3.52 -33.12
C THR A 244 0.53 -3.83 -34.36
N ASN A 245 1.50 -4.73 -34.23
CA ASN A 245 2.39 -5.12 -35.31
C ASN A 245 2.54 -6.64 -35.33
N SER A 246 2.04 -7.25 -36.40
CA SER A 246 2.02 -8.70 -36.55
C SER A 246 3.42 -9.32 -36.69
N THR A 247 4.42 -8.55 -37.13
CA THR A 247 5.78 -9.05 -37.36
C THR A 247 6.58 -9.19 -36.07
N ASN A 248 6.48 -8.23 -35.15
CA ASN A 248 7.18 -8.29 -33.86
C ASN A 248 6.29 -8.77 -32.70
N GLY A 249 4.97 -8.93 -32.94
CA GLY A 249 4.01 -9.44 -31.99
C GLY A 249 3.56 -8.44 -30.92
N THR A 250 3.87 -7.15 -31.06
CA THR A 250 3.35 -6.12 -30.14
C THR A 250 1.89 -5.84 -30.46
N ILE A 251 1.10 -5.53 -29.43
CA ILE A 251 -0.30 -5.12 -29.58
C ILE A 251 -0.55 -3.80 -28.86
N ILE A 252 -1.55 -3.05 -29.34
CA ILE A 252 -2.18 -1.97 -28.58
C ILE A 252 -2.69 -2.52 -27.23
N ASN A 253 -2.85 -1.62 -26.27
CA ASN A 253 -3.38 -1.87 -24.95
C ASN A 253 -4.64 -2.77 -25.01
N PRO A 254 -4.59 -4.01 -24.49
CA PRO A 254 -5.63 -5.01 -24.68
C PRO A 254 -6.92 -4.76 -23.89
N VAL A 255 -6.87 -3.77 -22.99
CA VAL A 255 -7.99 -3.37 -22.13
C VAL A 255 -8.06 -1.85 -22.07
N LYS A 256 -9.22 -1.34 -21.68
CA LYS A 256 -9.46 0.06 -21.38
C LYS A 256 -9.80 0.22 -19.91
N SER A 257 -9.47 1.36 -19.32
CA SER A 257 -9.82 1.68 -17.94
C SER A 257 -9.88 3.19 -17.71
N GLY A 258 -9.92 3.60 -16.44
CA GLY A 258 -9.99 4.99 -16.04
C GLY A 258 -8.91 5.37 -15.05
N ARG A 259 -8.38 6.59 -15.23
CA ARG A 259 -7.56 7.32 -14.28
C ARG A 259 -8.06 8.76 -14.25
N ILE A 260 -8.43 9.25 -13.08
CA ILE A 260 -8.88 10.62 -12.88
C ILE A 260 -8.10 11.31 -11.79
N ASN A 261 -8.00 12.63 -11.89
CA ASN A 261 -7.31 13.43 -10.89
C ASN A 261 -8.01 14.77 -10.61
N THR A 262 -7.69 15.36 -9.46
CA THR A 262 -8.22 16.66 -9.02
C THR A 262 -7.30 17.85 -9.31
N LYS A 263 -6.19 17.63 -10.04
CA LYS A 263 -5.09 18.61 -10.20
C LYS A 263 -5.56 20.00 -10.60
N LYS A 264 -6.58 20.07 -11.45
CA LYS A 264 -7.13 21.30 -12.00
C LYS A 264 -7.88 22.17 -10.99
N GLY A 265 -8.53 21.56 -9.99
CA GLY A 265 -9.50 22.28 -9.15
C GLY A 265 -9.43 22.03 -7.64
N ALA A 266 -8.83 20.93 -7.18
CA ALA A 266 -8.68 20.67 -5.74
C ALA A 266 -7.32 20.05 -5.42
N ASN A 267 -6.53 20.76 -4.62
CA ASN A 267 -5.26 20.32 -4.06
C ASN A 267 -5.16 20.81 -2.61
N ILE A 268 -4.31 20.15 -1.82
CA ILE A 268 -4.04 20.53 -0.43
C ILE A 268 -2.56 20.37 -0.11
N LYS A 269 -2.06 21.22 0.79
CA LYS A 269 -0.76 21.06 1.46
C LYS A 269 -1.00 20.91 2.94
N TYR A 270 -0.73 19.73 3.49
CA TYR A 270 -1.14 19.35 4.84
C TYR A 270 -2.65 19.39 5.03
N GLY A 271 -3.22 18.35 5.63
CA GLY A 271 -4.66 18.24 5.69
C GLY A 271 -5.12 16.84 5.98
N ARG A 272 -6.36 16.59 5.59
CA ARG A 272 -7.00 15.29 5.67
C ARG A 272 -7.66 14.96 4.35
N ILE A 273 -7.61 13.70 3.94
CA ILE A 273 -8.39 13.17 2.83
C ILE A 273 -9.09 11.92 3.30
N GLU A 274 -10.34 11.77 2.89
CA GLU A 274 -11.09 10.52 3.04
C GLU A 274 -11.75 10.19 1.70
N VAL A 275 -11.51 8.96 1.25
CA VAL A 275 -12.18 8.39 0.08
C VAL A 275 -12.94 7.16 0.55
N GLU A 276 -14.26 7.21 0.52
CA GLU A 276 -15.11 6.04 0.79
C GLU A 276 -15.30 5.26 -0.50
N ALA A 277 -14.67 4.09 -0.59
CA ALA A 277 -14.71 3.27 -1.78
C ALA A 277 -14.81 1.77 -1.48
N LYS A 278 -15.35 1.03 -2.45
CA LYS A 278 -15.27 -0.42 -2.53
C LYS A 278 -14.29 -0.77 -3.65
N MET A 279 -13.27 -1.55 -3.32
CA MET A 279 -12.24 -1.94 -4.29
C MET A 279 -12.77 -2.99 -5.28
N PRO A 280 -12.27 -3.01 -6.52
CA PRO A 280 -12.66 -4.02 -7.49
C PRO A 280 -12.12 -5.41 -7.15
N GLN A 281 -12.79 -6.44 -7.65
CA GLN A 281 -12.34 -7.84 -7.62
C GLN A 281 -12.22 -8.38 -9.05
N GLY A 282 -11.07 -8.99 -9.32
CA GLY A 282 -10.74 -9.56 -10.62
C GLY A 282 -9.24 -9.68 -10.78
N ASP A 283 -8.80 -10.75 -11.43
CA ASP A 283 -7.38 -10.98 -11.65
C ASP A 283 -6.74 -9.84 -12.42
N TRP A 284 -5.54 -9.47 -11.99
CA TRP A 284 -4.67 -8.46 -12.60
C TRP A 284 -5.18 -7.02 -12.51
N LEU A 285 -6.21 -6.75 -11.71
CA LEU A 285 -6.64 -5.38 -11.41
C LEU A 285 -5.74 -4.76 -10.34
N TRP A 286 -5.45 -3.47 -10.48
CA TRP A 286 -4.65 -2.67 -9.55
C TRP A 286 -5.36 -1.33 -9.28
N PRO A 287 -6.34 -1.32 -8.36
CA PRO A 287 -6.96 -0.09 -7.89
C PRO A 287 -6.01 0.72 -7.01
N ALA A 288 -6.08 2.05 -7.13
CA ALA A 288 -5.33 2.96 -6.28
C ALA A 288 -6.09 4.25 -5.93
N VAL A 289 -5.87 4.70 -4.70
CA VAL A 289 -6.22 6.03 -4.18
C VAL A 289 -4.92 6.65 -3.68
N TRP A 290 -4.47 7.71 -4.34
CA TRP A 290 -3.12 8.21 -4.17
C TRP A 290 -3.02 9.67 -4.56
N MET A 291 -1.87 10.28 -4.33
CA MET A 291 -1.66 11.69 -4.58
C MET A 291 -0.32 11.97 -5.22
N LEU A 292 -0.32 12.98 -6.09
CA LEU A 292 0.87 13.51 -6.73
C LEU A 292 1.02 15.00 -6.43
N PRO A 293 2.25 15.54 -6.44
CA PRO A 293 2.48 16.95 -6.24
C PRO A 293 1.93 17.75 -7.44
N THR A 294 1.27 18.86 -7.16
CA THR A 294 0.71 19.78 -8.17
C THR A 294 1.82 20.28 -9.09
N ASP A 295 2.94 20.66 -8.48
CA ASP A 295 4.14 21.15 -9.15
C ASP A 295 5.35 20.26 -8.84
N THR A 296 6.22 20.07 -9.83
CA THR A 296 7.47 19.29 -9.67
C THR A 296 8.60 20.14 -9.10
N VAL A 297 8.38 20.74 -7.92
CA VAL A 297 9.29 21.72 -7.28
C VAL A 297 10.71 21.17 -7.10
N TYR A 298 10.85 19.89 -6.79
CA TYR A 298 12.14 19.22 -6.55
C TYR A 298 12.64 18.43 -7.78
N GLY A 299 11.95 18.54 -8.91
CA GLY A 299 12.21 17.79 -10.13
C GLY A 299 11.23 16.65 -10.36
N THR A 300 11.49 15.85 -11.39
CA THR A 300 10.63 14.73 -11.80
C THR A 300 10.54 13.67 -10.71
N TRP A 301 9.50 12.85 -10.78
CA TRP A 301 9.31 11.69 -9.90
C TRP A 301 10.60 10.86 -9.77
N PRO A 302 10.95 10.37 -8.56
CA PRO A 302 10.23 10.49 -7.29
C PRO A 302 10.66 11.71 -6.45
N ARG A 303 11.42 12.67 -7.02
CA ARG A 303 12.02 13.77 -6.23
C ARG A 303 11.00 14.68 -5.57
N SER A 304 9.86 14.88 -6.21
CA SER A 304 8.76 15.72 -5.69
C SER A 304 7.74 14.95 -4.84
N GLY A 305 7.97 13.66 -4.62
CA GLY A 305 7.12 12.81 -3.78
C GLY A 305 5.90 12.21 -4.49
N GLU A 306 5.36 11.15 -3.88
CA GLU A 306 4.08 10.51 -4.18
C GLU A 306 3.52 9.95 -2.87
N ILE A 307 2.21 10.07 -2.65
CA ILE A 307 1.54 9.56 -1.45
C ILE A 307 0.48 8.56 -1.85
N ASP A 308 0.74 7.27 -1.64
CA ASP A 308 -0.24 6.22 -1.88
C ASP A 308 -1.04 5.98 -0.60
N ILE A 309 -2.28 6.43 -0.62
CA ILE A 309 -3.20 6.28 0.51
C ILE A 309 -3.65 4.83 0.59
N ALA A 310 -4.00 4.24 -0.55
CA ALA A 310 -4.52 2.89 -0.65
C ALA A 310 -4.23 2.27 -2.02
N GLU A 311 -3.47 1.19 -2.03
CA GLU A 311 -3.26 0.31 -3.18
C GLU A 311 -3.56 -1.15 -2.83
N SER A 312 -4.20 -1.86 -3.76
CA SER A 312 -4.52 -3.29 -3.59
C SER A 312 -4.38 -4.04 -4.91
N ARG A 313 -4.41 -5.37 -4.86
CA ARG A 313 -4.59 -6.23 -6.02
C ARG A 313 -6.04 -6.68 -6.06
N GLY A 314 -6.67 -6.68 -7.23
CA GLY A 314 -8.00 -7.27 -7.38
C GLY A 314 -8.01 -8.80 -7.40
N ASN A 315 -6.83 -9.44 -7.53
CA ASN A 315 -6.69 -10.90 -7.44
C ASN A 315 -7.28 -11.43 -6.13
N ASN A 316 -7.71 -12.68 -6.15
CA ASN A 316 -8.22 -13.35 -4.96
C ASN A 316 -7.22 -13.28 -3.78
N TRP A 317 -7.72 -13.26 -2.54
CA TRP A 317 -6.93 -13.24 -1.31
C TRP A 317 -5.86 -14.35 -1.23
N THR A 318 -6.01 -15.44 -1.99
CA THR A 318 -5.00 -16.51 -2.12
C THR A 318 -3.76 -16.13 -2.92
N TYR A 319 -3.69 -14.92 -3.51
CA TYR A 319 -2.51 -14.45 -4.23
C TYR A 319 -1.28 -14.46 -3.30
N PRO A 320 -0.11 -15.01 -3.70
CA PRO A 320 1.00 -15.29 -2.78
C PRO A 320 1.55 -14.10 -2.00
N THR A 321 1.48 -12.88 -2.54
CA THR A 321 1.93 -11.64 -1.88
C THR A 321 0.78 -10.78 -1.35
N GLY A 322 -0.44 -11.33 -1.34
CA GLY A 322 -1.69 -10.69 -0.95
C GLY A 322 -2.50 -10.16 -2.12
N GLY A 323 -3.76 -10.54 -2.15
CA GLY A 323 -4.76 -10.11 -3.13
C GLY A 323 -5.65 -8.98 -2.60
N ASN A 324 -6.95 -9.10 -2.88
CA ASN A 324 -8.00 -8.14 -2.51
C ASN A 324 -8.27 -8.04 -1.00
N ASN A 325 -7.58 -8.83 -0.17
CA ASN A 325 -7.61 -8.76 1.29
C ASN A 325 -6.46 -7.93 1.87
N ILE A 326 -5.54 -7.41 1.05
CA ILE A 326 -4.45 -6.54 1.50
C ILE A 326 -4.63 -5.13 0.94
N MET A 327 -4.48 -4.15 1.82
CA MET A 327 -4.36 -2.74 1.47
C MET A 327 -2.97 -2.27 1.84
N SER A 328 -2.30 -1.58 0.91
CA SER A 328 -0.97 -1.02 1.11
C SER A 328 -1.02 0.50 1.06
N SER A 329 -0.18 1.16 1.85
CA SER A 329 0.10 2.59 1.73
C SER A 329 1.60 2.79 1.62
N THR A 330 2.03 3.71 0.76
CA THR A 330 3.43 3.90 0.42
C THR A 330 3.71 5.40 0.25
N LEU A 331 4.96 5.81 0.49
CA LEU A 331 5.46 7.10 0.07
C LEU A 331 6.63 6.87 -0.87
N HIS A 332 6.57 7.40 -2.09
CA HIS A 332 7.72 7.38 -3.01
C HIS A 332 8.54 8.65 -2.87
N TRP A 333 9.87 8.49 -2.80
CA TRP A 333 10.81 9.58 -2.63
C TRP A 333 12.23 9.10 -2.91
N GLY A 334 13.01 9.90 -3.62
CA GLY A 334 14.39 9.56 -3.94
C GLY A 334 15.01 10.56 -4.91
N PRO A 335 16.35 10.51 -5.12
CA PRO A 335 17.02 11.37 -6.09
C PRO A 335 16.72 11.01 -7.55
N ASP A 336 16.19 9.82 -7.84
CA ASP A 336 15.80 9.36 -9.17
C ASP A 336 15.04 8.04 -9.06
N SER A 337 14.45 7.57 -10.16
CA SER A 337 13.66 6.33 -10.21
C SER A 337 14.42 5.08 -9.78
N SER A 338 15.74 5.01 -9.99
CA SER A 338 16.56 3.85 -9.59
C SER A 338 16.85 3.84 -8.08
N ASN A 339 16.71 4.99 -7.44
CA ASN A 339 16.96 5.21 -6.02
C ASN A 339 15.67 5.62 -5.30
N ASP A 340 14.53 5.13 -5.75
CA ASP A 340 13.28 5.32 -5.03
C ASP A 340 13.30 4.50 -3.72
N ALA A 341 13.13 5.19 -2.60
CA ALA A 341 13.27 4.64 -1.26
C ALA A 341 11.93 4.26 -0.61
N TRP A 342 10.90 4.02 -1.43
CA TRP A 342 9.53 3.67 -1.00
C TRP A 342 9.46 2.57 0.05
N TRP A 343 10.33 1.56 -0.05
CA TRP A 343 10.42 0.41 0.86
C TRP A 343 10.80 0.79 2.30
N ARG A 344 11.27 2.02 2.52
CA ARG A 344 11.53 2.56 3.86
C ARG A 344 10.29 3.19 4.48
N THR A 345 9.21 3.38 3.71
CA THR A 345 8.01 4.14 4.04
C THR A 345 6.77 3.47 3.44
N TYR A 346 6.62 2.17 3.72
CA TYR A 346 5.43 1.42 3.33
C TYR A 346 4.77 0.79 4.55
N GLY A 347 3.47 0.55 4.44
CA GLY A 347 2.65 -0.14 5.43
C GLY A 347 1.60 -0.99 4.74
N LYS A 348 1.14 -2.05 5.42
CA LYS A 348 0.08 -2.93 4.92
C LYS A 348 -0.92 -3.23 6.02
N GLN A 349 -2.18 -3.36 5.64
CA GLN A 349 -3.25 -3.87 6.50
C GLN A 349 -4.00 -4.99 5.82
N HIS A 350 -4.45 -5.94 6.63
CA HIS A 350 -5.24 -7.08 6.19
C HIS A 350 -6.71 -6.87 6.55
N ALA A 351 -7.60 -7.16 5.62
CA ALA A 351 -9.01 -7.31 5.93
C ALA A 351 -9.21 -8.55 6.83
N LEU A 352 -9.88 -8.37 7.97
CA LEU A 352 -10.20 -9.46 8.89
C LEU A 352 -11.47 -10.18 8.43
N HIS A 353 -11.35 -11.46 8.09
CA HIS A 353 -12.45 -12.32 7.66
C HIS A 353 -13.30 -11.76 6.50
N SER A 354 -12.68 -10.95 5.62
CA SER A 354 -13.34 -10.26 4.51
C SER A 354 -12.27 -9.82 3.49
N THR A 355 -12.68 -9.05 2.50
CA THR A 355 -11.85 -8.43 1.46
C THR A 355 -12.25 -6.96 1.28
N PHE A 356 -11.36 -6.15 0.73
CA PHE A 356 -11.64 -4.73 0.43
C PHE A 356 -12.64 -4.55 -0.72
N SER A 357 -13.03 -5.64 -1.37
CA SER A 357 -14.02 -5.67 -2.45
C SER A 357 -15.44 -6.02 -2.01
N GLU A 358 -15.64 -6.55 -0.79
CA GLU A 358 -16.96 -6.95 -0.30
C GLU A 358 -17.83 -5.75 0.12
N LYS A 359 -17.23 -4.73 0.74
CA LYS A 359 -17.95 -3.57 1.28
C LYS A 359 -17.17 -2.28 1.09
N PHE A 360 -17.84 -1.17 1.37
CA PHE A 360 -17.22 0.14 1.37
C PHE A 360 -16.32 0.31 2.59
N HIS A 361 -15.18 0.93 2.35
CA HIS A 361 -14.18 1.27 3.33
C HIS A 361 -13.77 2.73 3.15
N THR A 362 -13.39 3.38 4.25
CA THR A 362 -12.84 4.73 4.20
C THR A 362 -11.32 4.67 4.16
N PHE A 363 -10.73 5.05 3.05
CA PHE A 363 -9.28 5.17 2.88
C PHE A 363 -8.86 6.60 3.21
N GLY A 364 -8.12 6.74 4.31
CA GLY A 364 -7.85 8.02 4.92
C GLY A 364 -6.38 8.40 4.94
N LEU A 365 -6.11 9.69 4.80
CA LEU A 365 -4.81 10.33 5.00
C LEU A 365 -4.97 11.48 5.97
N GLU A 366 -4.04 11.63 6.90
CA GLU A 366 -3.83 12.87 7.65
C GLU A 366 -2.35 13.20 7.65
N TRP A 367 -2.05 14.44 7.29
CA TRP A 367 -0.69 14.88 7.00
C TRP A 367 -0.50 16.32 7.48
N SER A 368 0.62 16.58 8.13
CA SER A 368 1.03 17.88 8.69
C SER A 368 2.53 18.09 8.49
N GLU A 369 3.04 19.25 8.87
CA GLU A 369 4.50 19.52 8.90
C GLU A 369 5.31 18.54 9.75
N LYS A 370 4.65 17.81 10.68
CA LYS A 370 5.33 16.94 11.65
C LYS A 370 5.22 15.47 11.31
N TYR A 371 4.19 15.06 10.56
CA TYR A 371 3.94 13.66 10.27
C TYR A 371 2.98 13.47 9.10
N LEU A 372 2.97 12.25 8.58
CA LEU A 372 1.98 11.73 7.63
C LEU A 372 1.55 10.37 8.13
N TYR A 373 0.25 10.12 8.23
CA TYR A 373 -0.27 8.77 8.43
C TYR A 373 -1.49 8.49 7.57
N THR A 374 -1.61 7.23 7.17
CA THR A 374 -2.78 6.71 6.46
C THR A 374 -3.53 5.74 7.36
N TYR A 375 -4.83 5.61 7.14
CA TYR A 375 -5.71 4.78 7.96
C TYR A 375 -6.87 4.22 7.14
N LEU A 376 -7.53 3.22 7.72
CA LEU A 376 -8.62 2.46 7.11
C LEU A 376 -9.84 2.47 8.04
N ASP A 377 -11.02 2.87 7.56
CA ASP A 377 -12.31 2.92 8.31
C ASP A 377 -12.34 3.84 9.55
N GLY A 378 -11.17 4.25 10.07
CA GLY A 378 -11.02 5.18 11.17
C GLY A 378 -9.56 5.36 11.56
N ARG A 379 -9.24 6.49 12.19
CA ARG A 379 -7.87 6.91 12.53
C ARG A 379 -7.09 5.93 13.42
N LEU A 380 -7.79 5.05 14.14
CA LEU A 380 -7.18 4.04 15.01
C LEU A 380 -6.60 2.85 14.21
N MET A 381 -7.11 2.59 13.01
CA MET A 381 -6.68 1.51 12.14
C MET A 381 -5.63 2.04 11.15
N GLN A 382 -4.48 2.40 11.68
CA GLN A 382 -3.37 2.98 10.94
C GLN A 382 -2.74 1.95 9.97
N VAL A 383 -2.49 2.36 8.73
CA VAL A 383 -1.77 1.55 7.74
C VAL A 383 -0.29 1.93 7.70
N LEU A 384 0.01 3.22 7.49
CA LEU A 384 1.36 3.78 7.48
C LEU A 384 1.44 4.96 8.44
N TYR A 385 2.58 5.12 9.12
CA TYR A 385 2.91 6.34 9.86
C TYR A 385 4.36 6.75 9.68
N ASN A 386 4.55 7.99 9.29
CA ASN A 386 5.83 8.62 9.08
C ASN A 386 5.91 9.91 9.91
N LYS A 387 6.89 9.97 10.83
CA LYS A 387 7.22 11.21 11.53
C LYS A 387 8.34 11.93 10.80
N PHE A 388 8.16 13.22 10.52
CA PHE A 388 9.16 14.08 9.88
C PHE A 388 10.21 14.57 10.89
N ARG A 389 10.82 13.64 11.63
CA ARG A 389 11.93 13.93 12.58
C ARG A 389 13.30 13.89 11.92
N THR A 390 13.43 13.10 10.86
CA THR A 390 14.68 12.89 10.13
C THR A 390 14.45 13.24 8.67
N PRO A 391 15.23 14.16 8.07
CA PRO A 391 15.10 14.48 6.66
C PRO A 391 15.23 13.22 5.78
N PHE A 392 14.41 13.16 4.73
CA PHE A 392 14.35 12.00 3.85
C PHE A 392 15.70 11.65 3.22
N TRP A 393 16.51 12.64 2.82
CA TRP A 393 17.87 12.39 2.33
C TRP A 393 18.70 11.53 3.30
N LYS A 394 18.66 11.87 4.60
CA LYS A 394 19.38 11.13 5.64
C LYS A 394 18.76 9.74 5.86
N ARG A 395 17.44 9.62 5.77
CA ARG A 395 16.73 8.33 5.88
C ARG A 395 17.05 7.38 4.72
N GLY A 396 17.24 7.91 3.51
CA GLY A 396 17.44 7.12 2.29
C GLY A 396 18.71 6.29 2.29
N HIS A 397 19.79 6.82 2.89
CA HIS A 397 21.14 6.25 2.79
C HIS A 397 21.54 5.99 1.33
N PHE A 398 21.29 6.98 0.47
CA PHE A 398 21.60 6.89 -0.95
C PHE A 398 23.11 6.76 -1.20
N PRO A 399 23.52 6.07 -2.27
CA PRO A 399 24.92 5.99 -2.63
C PRO A 399 25.48 7.38 -2.97
N LEU A 400 26.77 7.59 -2.75
CA LEU A 400 27.43 8.87 -3.04
C LEU A 400 27.52 9.16 -4.55
N MET A 401 27.50 8.10 -5.37
CA MET A 401 27.70 8.17 -6.81
C MET A 401 27.04 6.97 -7.50
N TYR A 402 26.62 7.18 -8.75
CA TYR A 402 26.11 6.13 -9.62
C TYR A 402 27.24 5.19 -10.08
N ALA A 403 26.88 4.05 -10.67
CA ALA A 403 27.84 3.09 -11.22
C ALA A 403 28.79 3.69 -12.27
N ASN A 404 28.37 4.75 -12.96
CA ASN A 404 29.19 5.48 -13.94
C ASN A 404 30.12 6.55 -13.31
N GLY A 405 30.16 6.66 -11.98
CA GLY A 405 30.99 7.62 -11.25
C GLY A 405 30.39 9.02 -11.08
N THR A 406 29.21 9.30 -11.63
CA THR A 406 28.54 10.59 -11.44
C THR A 406 28.04 10.72 -10.00
N ALA A 407 28.34 11.84 -9.32
CA ALA A 407 27.88 12.07 -7.95
C ALA A 407 26.36 12.22 -7.86
N ILE A 408 25.75 11.62 -6.84
CA ILE A 408 24.33 11.83 -6.55
C ILE A 408 24.20 13.07 -5.66
N VAL A 409 23.49 14.08 -6.15
CA VAL A 409 23.27 15.34 -5.44
C VAL A 409 21.96 15.29 -4.68
N ASN A 410 21.96 15.79 -3.45
CA ASN A 410 20.75 15.93 -2.64
C ASN A 410 19.82 17.02 -3.22
N PRO A 411 18.66 16.65 -3.81
CA PRO A 411 17.74 17.65 -4.37
C PRO A 411 17.05 18.51 -3.30
N TRP A 412 17.07 18.06 -2.04
CA TRP A 412 16.35 18.68 -0.92
C TRP A 412 17.26 19.46 0.02
N GLY A 413 18.58 19.51 -0.25
CA GLY A 413 19.58 20.01 0.71
C GLY A 413 19.41 21.48 1.10
N GLN A 414 18.69 22.27 0.31
CA GLN A 414 18.49 23.70 0.52
C GLN A 414 17.22 24.05 1.30
N THR A 415 16.31 23.08 1.53
CA THR A 415 15.00 23.37 2.13
C THR A 415 15.05 23.60 3.64
N GLY A 416 15.95 22.91 4.34
CA GLY A 416 15.97 22.87 5.80
C GLY A 416 14.74 22.19 6.43
N ASN A 417 13.85 21.60 5.63
CA ASN A 417 12.60 21.00 6.09
C ASN A 417 12.71 19.47 6.10
N ALA A 418 12.39 18.85 7.24
CA ALA A 418 12.42 17.41 7.38
C ALA A 418 11.26 16.69 6.68
N ALA A 419 10.18 17.42 6.35
CA ALA A 419 9.03 16.89 5.63
C ALA A 419 9.26 16.77 4.11
N THR A 420 10.25 17.49 3.55
CA THR A 420 10.55 17.48 2.12
C THR A 420 10.83 16.05 1.60
N PRO A 421 10.17 15.59 0.53
CA PRO A 421 9.39 16.38 -0.45
C PRO A 421 7.89 16.52 -0.18
N PHE A 422 7.39 16.01 0.94
CA PHE A 422 5.99 16.09 1.35
C PHE A 422 5.73 17.40 2.10
N ASP A 423 6.03 18.51 1.43
CA ASP A 423 5.84 19.88 1.93
C ASP A 423 5.33 20.84 0.84
N GLN A 424 4.76 20.30 -0.24
CA GLN A 424 4.16 21.03 -1.37
C GLN A 424 2.66 20.75 -1.47
N ASP A 425 1.94 21.35 -2.42
CA ASP A 425 0.54 21.00 -2.68
C ASP A 425 0.44 19.67 -3.43
N PHE A 426 -0.44 18.79 -2.99
CA PHE A 426 -0.74 17.51 -3.64
C PHE A 426 -2.20 17.46 -4.08
N TYR A 427 -2.45 16.82 -5.23
CA TYR A 427 -3.79 16.53 -5.76
C TYR A 427 -4.08 15.04 -5.70
N LEU A 428 -5.36 14.68 -5.64
CA LEU A 428 -5.82 13.30 -5.55
C LEU A 428 -5.89 12.66 -6.94
N VAL A 429 -5.55 11.37 -7.01
CA VAL A 429 -5.66 10.49 -8.18
C VAL A 429 -6.43 9.23 -7.78
N LEU A 430 -7.38 8.84 -8.62
CA LEU A 430 -8.15 7.60 -8.50
C LEU A 430 -8.05 6.83 -9.81
N ASN A 431 -7.71 5.53 -9.76
CA ASN A 431 -7.67 4.70 -10.95
C ASN A 431 -7.89 3.21 -10.65
N VAL A 432 -8.13 2.46 -11.72
CA VAL A 432 -7.99 1.01 -11.74
C VAL A 432 -7.06 0.64 -12.89
N ALA A 433 -5.78 0.43 -12.59
CA ALA A 433 -4.84 -0.08 -13.57
C ALA A 433 -5.07 -1.58 -13.81
N VAL A 434 -4.56 -2.10 -14.94
CA VAL A 434 -4.66 -3.51 -15.30
C VAL A 434 -3.30 -4.04 -15.74
N GLY A 435 -2.86 -5.13 -15.12
CA GLY A 435 -1.54 -5.70 -15.37
C GLY A 435 -0.40 -4.72 -15.04
N GLY A 436 0.77 -4.96 -15.64
CA GLY A 436 1.98 -4.18 -15.39
C GLY A 436 3.25 -5.01 -15.55
N THR A 437 4.37 -4.36 -15.84
CA THR A 437 5.69 -5.00 -16.01
C THR A 437 6.72 -4.55 -14.98
N ASN A 438 6.25 -3.97 -13.86
CA ASN A 438 7.09 -3.40 -12.81
C ASN A 438 7.27 -4.34 -11.60
N GLY A 439 6.84 -5.60 -11.69
CA GLY A 439 6.89 -6.56 -10.59
C GLY A 439 5.74 -6.48 -9.59
N TRP A 440 4.75 -5.59 -9.77
CA TRP A 440 3.56 -5.55 -8.89
C TRP A 440 2.82 -6.90 -8.88
N PHE A 441 2.67 -7.50 -10.06
CA PHE A 441 2.29 -8.90 -10.22
C PHE A 441 3.57 -9.70 -10.45
N LYS A 442 3.94 -10.55 -9.50
CA LYS A 442 5.25 -11.23 -9.51
C LYS A 442 5.30 -12.32 -10.57
N ASP A 443 6.40 -12.38 -11.33
CA ASP A 443 6.66 -13.45 -12.30
C ASP A 443 6.67 -14.83 -11.63
N GLY A 444 6.04 -15.80 -12.29
CA GLY A 444 5.97 -17.20 -11.83
C GLY A 444 4.96 -17.47 -10.70
N GLU A 445 4.19 -16.47 -10.27
CA GLU A 445 3.19 -16.62 -9.21
C GLU A 445 1.77 -16.61 -9.75
N ALA A 446 0.85 -17.31 -9.07
CA ALA A 446 -0.59 -17.31 -9.34
C ALA A 446 -0.97 -17.51 -10.83
N SER A 447 -0.20 -18.32 -11.55
CA SER A 447 -0.39 -18.57 -12.98
C SER A 447 -0.43 -17.29 -13.85
N LYS A 448 0.34 -16.27 -13.46
CA LYS A 448 0.49 -15.03 -14.22
C LYS A 448 0.85 -15.34 -15.69
N PRO A 449 0.07 -14.85 -16.68
CA PRO A 449 0.23 -15.27 -18.08
C PRO A 449 1.31 -14.50 -18.86
N TRP A 450 1.95 -13.49 -18.27
CA TRP A 450 3.05 -12.76 -18.88
C TRP A 450 4.29 -12.73 -17.99
N VAL A 451 5.44 -12.45 -18.61
CA VAL A 451 6.72 -12.18 -17.94
C VAL A 451 7.03 -10.70 -18.12
N ASP A 452 7.49 -10.03 -17.07
CA ASP A 452 7.69 -8.57 -17.07
C ASP A 452 8.72 -8.11 -18.12
N ALA A 453 9.77 -8.90 -18.34
CA ALA A 453 10.79 -8.61 -19.34
C ALA A 453 10.36 -8.93 -20.79
N SER A 454 9.16 -9.51 -21.00
CA SER A 454 8.70 -9.89 -22.34
C SER A 454 8.27 -8.65 -23.14
N PRO A 455 8.81 -8.43 -24.36
CA PRO A 455 8.35 -7.34 -25.23
C PRO A 455 6.90 -7.55 -25.71
N THR A 456 6.36 -8.76 -25.54
CA THR A 456 4.98 -9.11 -25.92
C THR A 456 4.07 -9.33 -24.72
N ALA A 457 4.44 -8.84 -23.53
CA ALA A 457 3.67 -9.05 -22.29
C ALA A 457 2.17 -8.71 -22.43
N LYS A 458 1.81 -7.60 -23.09
CA LYS A 458 0.41 -7.24 -23.40
C LYS A 458 -0.30 -8.31 -24.24
N ARG A 459 0.38 -8.88 -25.24
CA ARG A 459 -0.15 -9.95 -26.10
C ARG A 459 -0.34 -11.23 -25.32
N ASP A 460 0.63 -11.59 -24.49
CA ASP A 460 0.58 -12.82 -23.70
C ASP A 460 -0.56 -12.73 -22.65
N PHE A 461 -0.74 -11.55 -22.03
CA PHE A 461 -1.90 -11.20 -21.22
C PHE A 461 -3.21 -11.36 -22.01
N TRP A 462 -3.33 -10.78 -23.20
CA TRP A 462 -4.54 -10.89 -24.04
C TRP A 462 -4.85 -12.32 -24.50
N ALA A 463 -3.82 -13.10 -24.81
CA ALA A 463 -3.95 -14.50 -25.21
C ALA A 463 -4.55 -15.36 -24.09
N ALA A 464 -4.29 -15.01 -22.83
CA ALA A 464 -4.82 -15.70 -21.66
C ALA A 464 -6.16 -15.14 -21.16
N ARG A 465 -6.85 -14.27 -21.91
CA ARG A 465 -8.11 -13.63 -21.46
C ARG A 465 -9.20 -14.60 -21.03
N ASP A 466 -9.26 -15.77 -21.65
CA ASP A 466 -10.26 -16.79 -21.30
C ASP A 466 -10.00 -17.37 -19.89
N GLN A 467 -8.81 -17.17 -19.32
CA GLN A 467 -8.48 -17.56 -17.94
C GLN A 467 -8.83 -16.48 -16.93
N TRP A 468 -8.47 -15.22 -17.20
CA TRP A 468 -8.60 -14.14 -16.21
C TRP A 468 -9.85 -13.28 -16.36
N TYR A 469 -10.37 -13.06 -17.56
CA TYR A 469 -11.52 -12.17 -17.76
C TYR A 469 -12.80 -12.68 -17.08
N PRO A 470 -13.09 -14.00 -17.05
CA PRO A 470 -14.23 -14.51 -16.28
C PRO A 470 -14.18 -14.17 -14.79
N THR A 471 -12.98 -13.94 -14.23
CA THR A 471 -12.86 -13.56 -12.82
C THR A 471 -13.38 -12.16 -12.53
N TRP A 472 -13.58 -11.32 -13.55
CA TRP A 472 -14.15 -9.99 -13.42
C TRP A 472 -15.68 -10.03 -13.33
N ASP A 473 -16.31 -11.11 -13.80
CA ASP A 473 -17.75 -11.33 -13.69
C ASP A 473 -18.09 -12.01 -12.36
N ASN A 474 -18.08 -11.21 -11.29
CA ASN A 474 -18.40 -11.65 -9.94
C ASN A 474 -19.27 -10.60 -9.23
N GLU A 475 -19.80 -10.95 -8.05
CA GLU A 475 -20.70 -10.07 -7.27
C GLU A 475 -20.08 -8.72 -6.88
N ASN A 476 -18.76 -8.69 -6.69
CA ASN A 476 -18.04 -7.47 -6.35
C ASN A 476 -17.67 -6.66 -7.60
N GLY A 477 -17.48 -7.36 -8.72
CA GLY A 477 -17.23 -6.80 -10.05
C GLY A 477 -15.85 -6.14 -10.19
N PRO A 478 -15.49 -5.71 -11.41
CA PRO A 478 -14.17 -5.16 -11.70
C PRO A 478 -14.10 -3.64 -11.49
N ALA A 479 -15.18 -3.01 -11.05
CA ALA A 479 -15.25 -1.57 -10.89
C ALA A 479 -14.82 -1.14 -9.48
N MET A 480 -13.93 -0.16 -9.39
CA MET A 480 -13.78 0.60 -8.15
C MET A 480 -15.00 1.52 -8.02
N GLN A 481 -15.74 1.38 -6.92
CA GLN A 481 -16.94 2.16 -6.65
C GLN A 481 -16.61 3.17 -5.56
N VAL A 482 -16.77 4.46 -5.84
CA VAL A 482 -16.45 5.53 -4.89
C VAL A 482 -17.73 6.26 -4.52
N ARG A 483 -18.08 6.26 -3.23
CA ARG A 483 -19.25 6.94 -2.68
C ARG A 483 -18.98 8.39 -2.40
N SER A 484 -17.82 8.68 -1.84
CA SER A 484 -17.47 10.06 -1.52
C SER A 484 -15.97 10.31 -1.51
N VAL A 485 -15.62 11.55 -1.81
CA VAL A 485 -14.28 12.11 -1.65
C VAL A 485 -14.43 13.36 -0.80
N LYS A 486 -13.61 13.47 0.25
CA LYS A 486 -13.55 14.65 1.11
C LYS A 486 -12.10 15.07 1.29
N MET A 487 -11.83 16.35 1.07
CA MET A 487 -10.51 16.95 1.18
C MET A 487 -10.59 18.16 2.09
N TRP A 488 -9.78 18.16 3.14
CA TRP A 488 -9.72 19.24 4.10
C TRP A 488 -8.30 19.81 4.21
N GLN A 489 -8.20 21.12 4.21
CA GLN A 489 -6.97 21.87 4.36
C GLN A 489 -6.70 22.12 5.84
N GLN A 490 -5.49 21.84 6.32
CA GLN A 490 -5.10 22.23 7.67
C GLN A 490 -5.06 23.77 7.80
N GLN A 491 -5.52 24.30 8.95
CA GLN A 491 -5.45 25.72 9.29
C GLN A 491 -4.00 26.26 9.18
N GLY A 492 -3.85 27.43 8.57
CA GLY A 492 -2.56 28.10 8.35
C GLY A 492 -1.97 27.89 6.95
N TYR A 493 -2.60 27.06 6.11
CA TYR A 493 -2.16 26.77 4.73
C TYR A 493 -3.28 27.05 3.73
N ASN A 494 -2.91 27.42 2.50
CA ASN A 494 -3.80 27.66 1.37
C ASN A 494 -5.04 28.53 1.70
N GLY A 495 -4.86 29.54 2.55
CA GLY A 495 -5.93 30.46 2.96
C GLY A 495 -6.91 29.92 4.00
N CYS A 496 -6.72 28.70 4.52
CA CYS A 496 -7.56 28.16 5.60
C CYS A 496 -7.32 28.92 6.91
N GLY A 497 -8.31 29.72 7.31
CA GLY A 497 -8.22 30.74 8.34
C GLY A 497 -8.99 30.39 9.62
N SER A 498 -9.69 31.38 10.17
CA SER A 498 -10.35 31.30 11.48
C SER A 498 -11.65 30.46 11.50
N ASP A 499 -12.20 30.14 10.34
CA ASP A 499 -13.39 29.31 10.13
C ASP A 499 -13.11 27.80 10.23
N ALA A 500 -11.83 27.43 10.36
CA ALA A 500 -11.39 26.05 10.50
C ALA A 500 -12.01 25.35 11.72
N LYS A 501 -12.49 24.12 11.53
CA LYS A 501 -13.16 23.30 12.56
C LYS A 501 -12.34 22.08 12.92
N SER A 502 -12.47 21.60 14.15
CA SER A 502 -11.97 20.28 14.53
C SER A 502 -12.88 19.21 13.93
N ILE A 503 -12.30 18.23 13.24
CA ILE A 503 -12.97 17.14 12.50
C ILE A 503 -12.40 15.78 12.84
#